data_AF-A0A8J3E4I6-F1
#
_entry.id   AF-A0A8J3E4I6-F1
#
_cell.length_a   1.000
_cell.length_b   1.000
_cell.length_c   1.000
_cell.angle_alpha   90.00
_cell.angle_beta   90.00
_cell.angle_gamma   90.00
#
_symmetry.space_group_name_H-M   'P 1'
#
loop_
_entity.id
_entity.type
_entity.pdbx_description
1 polymer ?
#
loop_
_entity_poly.entity_id
_entity_poly.type
_entity_poly.pdbx_seq_one_letter_code
_entity_poly.pdbx_strand_id
1 'polypeptide(L)' 'MSLNNIRTAEELAAWMKRMNLSLTSAAEQLGRKRATIARYVNGITDLPESVARHASIIEAARGGQPFESRGGRRSVRPI' A
#
# COMPACT_ATOMS: atom_id res chain seq x y z
N MET A 1 -13.44 -10.95 -2.23
CA MET A 1 -12.68 -10.19 -3.24
C MET A 1 -11.24 -10.13 -2.76
N SER A 2 -10.33 -10.77 -3.52
CA SER A 2 -8.94 -11.05 -3.16
C SER A 2 -8.11 -9.79 -2.98
N LEU A 3 -7.08 -9.91 -2.14
CA LEU A 3 -5.99 -8.95 -1.93
C LEU A 3 -5.56 -8.29 -3.25
N ASN A 4 -5.89 -7.01 -3.43
CA ASN A 4 -5.39 -6.17 -4.51
C ASN A 4 -3.88 -6.01 -4.32
N ASN A 5 -3.10 -6.93 -4.91
CA ASN A 5 -1.66 -6.75 -5.04
C ASN A 5 -1.45 -5.63 -6.06
N ILE A 6 -1.12 -4.44 -5.57
CA ILE A 6 -0.70 -3.35 -6.45
C ILE A 6 0.64 -3.79 -7.04
N ARG A 7 0.75 -3.85 -8.36
CA ARG A 7 1.95 -4.27 -9.10
C ARG A 7 2.34 -3.29 -10.19
N THR A 8 1.37 -2.49 -10.65
CA THR A 8 1.54 -1.56 -11.76
C THR A 8 1.26 -0.11 -11.36
N ALA A 9 1.74 0.83 -12.17
CA ALA A 9 1.42 2.25 -12.06
C ALA A 9 -0.08 2.52 -12.08
N GLU A 10 -0.82 1.83 -12.94
CA GLU A 10 -2.28 1.94 -13.07
C GLU A 10 -3.00 1.46 -11.81
N GLU A 11 -2.55 0.36 -11.20
CA GLU A 11 -3.10 -0.13 -9.94
C GLU A 11 -2.81 0.81 -8.77
N LEU A 12 -1.63 1.46 -8.76
CA LEU A 12 -1.33 2.50 -7.77
C LEU A 12 -2.25 3.70 -7.96
N ALA A 13 -2.49 4.14 -9.19
CA ALA A 13 -3.41 5.23 -9.49
C ALA A 13 -4.86 4.88 -9.10
N ALA A 14 -5.29 3.65 -9.40
CA ALA A 14 -6.59 3.13 -9.01
C ALA A 14 -6.73 3.06 -7.48
N TRP A 15 -5.71 2.59 -6.77
CA TRP A 15 -5.66 2.59 -5.31
C TRP A 15 -5.79 4.00 -4.74
N MET A 16 -5.03 4.98 -5.27
CA MET A 16 -5.14 6.37 -4.85
C MET A 16 -6.55 6.92 -5.04
N LYS A 17 -7.18 6.61 -6.18
CA LYS A 17 -8.56 7.03 -6.48
C LYS A 17 -9.57 6.37 -5.54
N ARG A 18 -9.45 5.07 -5.28
CA ARG A 18 -10.30 4.32 -4.32
C ARG A 18 -10.19 4.89 -2.92
N MET A 19 -8.99 5.29 -2.53
CA MET A 19 -8.68 5.80 -1.20
C MET A 19 -8.94 7.32 -1.05
N ASN A 20 -9.38 7.97 -2.14
CA ASN A 20 -9.52 9.42 -2.25
C ASN A 20 -8.25 10.18 -1.78
N LEU A 21 -7.08 9.67 -2.15
CA LEU A 21 -5.79 10.22 -1.75
C LEU A 21 -5.25 11.18 -2.81
N SER A 22 -4.80 12.35 -2.35
CA SER A 22 -3.96 13.22 -3.15
C SER A 22 -2.56 12.62 -3.34
N LEU A 23 -1.79 13.09 -4.32
CA LEU A 23 -0.37 12.73 -4.48
C LEU A 23 0.44 12.98 -3.22
N THR A 24 0.11 14.03 -2.46
CA THR A 24 0.78 14.37 -1.20
C THR A 24 0.44 13.35 -0.12
N SER A 25 -0.84 13.03 0.07
CA SER A 25 -1.29 12.06 1.08
C SER A 25 -0.81 10.65 0.78
N ALA A 26 -0.78 10.24 -0.49
CA ALA A 26 -0.20 8.97 -0.90
C ALA A 26 1.32 8.93 -0.63
N ALA A 27 2.02 10.03 -0.90
CA ALA A 27 3.45 10.15 -0.61
C ALA A 27 3.76 10.04 0.90
N GLU A 28 2.96 10.69 1.75
CA GLU A 28 3.05 10.58 3.20
C GLU A 28 2.82 9.15 3.68
N GLN A 29 1.74 8.51 3.21
CA GLN A 29 1.41 7.14 3.61
C GLN A 29 2.45 6.11 3.14
N LEU A 30 3.03 6.32 1.96
CA LEU A 30 4.04 5.41 1.40
C LEU A 30 5.46 5.74 1.85
N GLY A 31 5.67 6.82 2.60
CA GLY A 31 7.01 7.27 3.01
C GLY A 31 7.90 7.60 1.81
N ARG A 32 7.34 8.25 0.79
CA ARG A 32 8.03 8.61 -0.45
C ARG A 32 7.82 10.10 -0.77
N LYS A 33 8.64 10.65 -1.66
CA LYS A 33 8.46 12.03 -2.13
C LYS A 33 7.26 12.10 -3.09
N ARG A 34 6.49 13.19 -3.02
CA ARG A 34 5.38 13.48 -3.95
C ARG A 34 5.78 13.33 -5.41
N ALA A 35 6.95 13.87 -5.79
CA ALA A 35 7.46 13.76 -7.16
C ALA A 35 7.70 12.31 -7.59
N THR A 36 8.14 11.45 -6.67
CA THR A 36 8.35 10.03 -6.94
C THR A 36 7.03 9.31 -7.20
N ILE A 37 6.01 9.55 -6.37
CA ILE A 37 4.66 8.99 -6.60
C ILE A 37 4.08 9.49 -7.93
N ALA A 38 4.25 10.78 -8.24
CA ALA A 38 3.82 11.34 -9.51
C ALA A 38 4.51 10.65 -10.69
N ARG A 39 5.82 10.35 -10.61
CA ARG A 39 6.52 9.64 -11.67
C ARG A 39 6.04 8.20 -11.86
N TYR A 40 5.72 7.49 -10.77
CA TYR A 40 5.14 6.15 -10.85
C TYR A 40 3.75 6.18 -11.48
N VAL A 41 2.86 7.06 -11.02
CA VAL A 41 1.49 7.18 -11.54
C VAL A 41 1.46 7.58 -13.02
N ASN A 42 2.41 8.42 -13.48
CA ASN A 42 2.53 8.81 -14.89
C ASN A 42 3.29 7.78 -15.74
N GLY A 43 3.73 6.63 -15.19
CA GLY A 43 4.47 5.61 -15.94
C GLY A 43 5.87 6.03 -16.39
N ILE A 44 6.42 7.13 -15.84
CA ILE A 44 7.77 7.64 -16.16
C ILE A 44 8.85 6.71 -15.61
N THR A 45 8.54 6.00 -14.52
CA THR A 45 9.46 5.06 -13.86
C THR A 45 8.65 3.89 -13.35
N ASP A 46 9.24 2.69 -13.35
CA ASP A 46 8.61 1.51 -12.80
C ASP A 46 8.28 1.67 -11.32
N LEU A 47 7.14 1.11 -10.94
CA LEU A 47 6.72 1.04 -9.55
C LEU A 47 7.56 -0.03 -8.84
N PRO A 48 8.40 0.32 -7.84
CA PRO A 48 9.13 -0.69 -7.10
C PRO A 48 8.17 -1.55 -6.26
N GLU A 49 8.44 -2.85 -6.23
CA GLU A 49 7.64 -3.85 -5.51
C GLU A 49 7.45 -3.48 -4.02
N SER A 50 8.45 -2.82 -3.41
CA SER A 50 8.35 -2.32 -2.02
C SER A 50 7.22 -1.31 -1.81
N VAL A 51 6.98 -0.40 -2.76
CA VAL A 51 5.92 0.62 -2.68
C VAL A 51 4.56 -0.02 -2.95
N ALA A 52 4.52 -0.89 -3.96
CA ALA A 52 3.38 -1.73 -4.29
C ALA A 52 2.88 -2.52 -3.07
N ARG A 53 3.79 -3.22 -2.39
CA ARG A 53 3.52 -3.99 -1.18
C ARG A 53 3.03 -3.10 -0.02
N HIS A 54 3.64 -1.94 0.17
CA HIS A 54 3.24 -1.02 1.25
C HIS A 54 1.82 -0.49 1.04
N ALA A 55 1.49 -0.10 -0.19
CA ALA A 55 0.15 0.37 -0.55
C ALA A 55 -0.93 -0.71 -0.30
N SER A 56 -0.64 -1.97 -0.63
CA SER A 56 -1.54 -3.11 -0.33
C SER A 56 -1.72 -3.34 1.17
N ILE A 57 -0.68 -3.19 2.00
CA ILE A 57 -0.78 -3.29 3.47
C ILE A 57 -1.71 -2.21 4.02
N ILE A 58 -1.57 -0.97 3.52
CA ILE A 58 -2.39 0.16 3.94
C ILE A 58 -3.86 -0.03 3.52
N GLU A 59 -4.10 -0.52 2.30
CA GLU A 59 -5.45 -0.86 1.83
C GLU A 59 -6.11 -1.92 2.73
N ALA A 60 -5.38 -2.99 3.07
CA ALA A 60 -5.88 -4.04 3.97
C ALA A 60 -6.19 -3.52 5.38
N ALA A 61 -5.29 -2.70 5.95
CA ALA A 61 -5.46 -2.12 7.29
C ALA A 61 -6.69 -1.21 7.38
N ARG A 62 -7.01 -0.45 6.33
CA ARG A 62 -8.20 0.42 6.28
C ARG A 62 -9.48 -0.32 5.93
N GLY A 63 -9.40 -1.41 5.18
CA GLY A 63 -10.54 -2.28 4.84
C GLY A 63 -11.06 -3.13 6.01
N GLY A 64 -10.49 -2.97 7.21
CA GLY A 64 -10.85 -3.77 8.39
C GLY A 64 -10.45 -5.24 8.28
N GLN A 65 -9.63 -5.61 7.29
CA GLN A 65 -9.11 -6.97 7.17
C GLN A 65 -7.83 -7.10 7.99
N PRO A 66 -7.74 -8.09 8.89
CA PRO A 66 -6.50 -8.36 9.60
C PRO A 66 -5.43 -8.73 8.56
N PHE A 67 -4.31 -8.01 8.55
CA PHE A 67 -3.14 -8.47 7.83
C PHE A 67 -2.69 -9.78 8.47
N GLU A 68 -2.41 -10.82 7.66
CA GLU A 68 -1.67 -11.97 8.15
C GLU A 68 -0.27 -11.48 8.58
N SER A 69 -0.14 -11.15 9.86
CA SER A 69 1.14 -11.02 10.53
C SER A 69 1.90 -12.32 10.30
N ARG A 70 2.85 -12.32 9.35
CA ARG A 70 3.79 -13.41 9.19
C ARG A 70 4.66 -13.46 10.46
N GLY A 71 4.24 -14.27 11.44
CA GLY A 71 4.96 -14.60 12.67
C GLY A 71 4.60 -13.67 13.85
N GLY A 72 4.17 -14.16 15.02
CA GLY A 72 3.97 -15.51 15.48
C GLY A 72 2.99 -15.52 16.66
N ARG A 73 2.32 -16.67 16.84
CA ARG A 73 1.54 -16.95 18.05
C ARG A 73 2.48 -16.94 19.25
N ARG A 74 2.64 -15.80 19.92
CA ARG A 74 3.14 -15.78 21.29
C ARG A 74 1.92 -16.04 22.18
N SER A 75 1.64 -17.32 22.39
CA SER A 75 0.71 -17.77 23.42
C SER A 75 1.25 -17.31 24.77
N VAL A 76 0.75 -16.19 25.28
CA VAL A 76 0.98 -15.80 26.67
C VAL A 76 -0.04 -16.57 27.50
N ARG A 77 0.43 -17.62 28.16
CA ARG A 77 -0.34 -18.43 29.11
C ARG A 77 -0.40 -17.63 30.43
N PRO A 78 -1.59 -17.37 31.02
CA PRO A 78 -1.65 -16.75 32.34
C PRO A 78 -1.18 -17.75 33.41
N ILE A 79 -0.38 -17.25 34.36
CA ILE A 79 -0.02 -17.88 35.63
C ILE A 79 -1.08 -17.55 36.68
#